data_AF-A0A7K6P452-F1
#
_entry.id   AF-A0A7K6P452-F1
#
_cell.length_a   1.000
_cell.length_b   1.000
_cell.length_c   1.000
_cell.angle_alpha   90.00
_cell.angle_beta   90.00
_cell.angle_gamma   90.00
#
_symmetry.space_group_name_H-M   'P 1'
#
loop_
_entity.id
_entity.type
_entity.pdbx_description
1 polymer ?
#
loop_
_entity_poly.entity_id
_entity_poly.type
_entity_poly.pdbx_seq_one_letter_code
_entity_poly.pdbx_strand_id
1 'polypeptide(L)'
;LREVEASQRRLLAEHEERIHLLEMERRRLHNDIQELKGNIRVFCRVRPLLPEERERQRGLPHLHFPPQDNHSLSQVGRERRAELRYDFSFDRVFPPGASQQE
;
A
#
# COMPACT_ATOMS: atom_id res chain seq x y z
N LEU A 1 6.14 -43.42 -32.04
CA LEU A 1 6.87 -42.14 -32.16
C LEU A 1 5.93 -41.00 -32.58
N ARG A 2 5.39 -40.97 -33.80
CA ARG A 2 4.48 -39.89 -34.26
C ARG A 2 3.21 -39.71 -33.42
N GLU A 3 2.58 -40.80 -32.98
CA GLU A 3 1.38 -40.71 -32.12
C GLU A 3 1.67 -40.16 -30.73
N VAL A 4 2.84 -40.49 -30.19
CA VAL A 4 3.31 -39.98 -28.89
C VAL A 4 3.60 -38.49 -28.99
N GLU A 5 4.28 -38.04 -30.05
CA GLU A 5 4.50 -36.62 -30.32
C GLU A 5 3.18 -35.85 -30.52
N ALA A 6 2.21 -36.43 -31.22
CA ALA A 6 0.89 -35.82 -31.39
C ALA A 6 0.10 -35.74 -30.07
N SER A 7 0.22 -36.76 -29.21
CA SER A 7 -0.37 -36.74 -27.87
C SER A 7 0.28 -35.68 -26.97
N GLN A 8 1.61 -35.57 -26.99
CA GLN A 8 2.34 -34.56 -26.23
C GLN A 8 1.99 -33.14 -26.68
N ARG A 9 1.91 -32.89 -28.00
CA ARG A 9 1.53 -31.57 -28.53
C ARG A 9 0.12 -31.15 -28.11
N ARG A 10 -0.84 -32.09 -28.09
CA ARG A 10 -2.20 -31.82 -27.62
C ARG A 10 -2.24 -31.48 -26.14
N LEU A 11 -1.51 -32.24 -25.32
CA LEU A 11 -1.41 -31.97 -23.89
C LEU A 11 -0.77 -30.61 -23.59
N LEU A 12 0.29 -30.25 -24.34
CA LEU A 12 0.91 -28.92 -24.23
C LEU A 12 -0.08 -27.81 -24.60
N ALA A 13 -0.81 -27.95 -25.70
CA ALA A 13 -1.82 -26.97 -26.11
C ALA A 13 -2.94 -26.82 -25.06
N GLU A 14 -3.44 -27.93 -24.49
CA GLU A 14 -4.43 -27.89 -23.40
C GLU A 14 -3.88 -27.21 -22.14
N HIS A 15 -2.61 -27.46 -21.79
CA HIS A 15 -1.97 -26.80 -20.66
C HIS A 15 -1.75 -25.31 -20.90
N GLU A 16 -1.33 -24.92 -22.11
CA GLU A 16 -1.18 -23.52 -22.51
C GLU A 16 -2.52 -22.78 -22.44
N GLU A 17 -3.60 -23.38 -22.96
CA GLU A 17 -4.94 -22.80 -22.89
C GLU A 17 -5.44 -22.70 -21.45
N ARG A 18 -5.21 -23.72 -20.62
CA ARG A 18 -5.56 -23.68 -19.19
C ARG A 18 -4.81 -22.58 -18.45
N ILE A 19 -3.51 -22.42 -18.70
CA ILE A 19 -2.70 -21.35 -18.10
C ILE A 19 -3.23 -19.98 -18.54
N HIS A 20 -3.57 -19.83 -19.83
CA HIS A 20 -4.12 -18.59 -20.35
C HIS A 20 -5.43 -18.20 -19.64
N LEU A 21 -6.36 -19.13 -19.51
CA LEU A 21 -7.64 -18.90 -18.83
C LEU A 21 -7.45 -18.55 -17.35
N LEU A 22 -6.56 -19.25 -16.64
CA LEU A 22 -6.26 -18.95 -15.24
C LEU A 22 -5.61 -17.58 -15.07
N GLU A 23 -4.73 -17.16 -15.98
CA GLU A 23 -4.13 -15.82 -15.93
C GLU A 23 -5.17 -14.73 -16.22
N MET A 24 -6.10 -14.97 -17.14
CA MET A 24 -7.23 -14.05 -17.37
C MET A 24 -8.10 -13.90 -16.12
N GLU A 25 -8.43 -15.01 -15.46
CA GLU A 25 -9.22 -14.98 -14.23
C GLU A 25 -8.46 -14.26 -13.10
N ARG A 26 -7.16 -14.52 -12.96
CA ARG A 26 -6.30 -13.83 -11.99
C ARG A 26 -6.32 -12.31 -12.21
N ARG A 27 -6.23 -11.85 -13.46
CA ARG A 27 -6.29 -10.43 -13.81
C ARG A 27 -7.66 -9.83 -13.50
N ARG A 28 -8.74 -10.54 -13.82
CA ARG A 28 -10.11 -10.11 -13.52
C ARG A 28 -10.29 -9.92 -12.01
N LEU A 29 -9.99 -10.95 -11.23
CA LEU A 29 -10.09 -10.88 -9.77
C LEU A 29 -9.16 -9.82 -9.16
N HIS A 30 -7.97 -9.64 -9.73
CA HIS A 30 -7.07 -8.58 -9.29
C HIS A 30 -7.68 -7.20 -9.49
N ASN A 31 -8.29 -6.96 -10.65
CA ASN A 31 -8.95 -5.69 -10.94
C ASN A 31 -10.16 -5.47 -10.02
N ASP A 32 -11.01 -6.49 -9.85
CA ASP A 32 -12.14 -6.44 -8.91
C ASP A 32 -11.67 -6.03 -7.51
N ILE A 33 -10.56 -6.60 -7.02
CA ILE A 33 -9.98 -6.25 -5.72
C ILE A 33 -9.49 -4.79 -5.68
N GLN A 34 -8.87 -4.28 -6.74
CA GLN A 34 -8.41 -2.88 -6.78
C GLN A 34 -9.57 -1.91 -6.84
N GLU A 35 -10.61 -2.20 -7.62
CA GLU A 35 -11.83 -1.39 -7.70
C GLU A 35 -12.55 -1.33 -6.36
N LEU A 36 -12.67 -2.47 -5.66
CA LEU A 36 -13.25 -2.53 -4.31
C LEU A 36 -12.45 -1.74 -3.28
N LYS A 37 -11.12 -1.69 -3.42
CA LYS A 37 -10.27 -0.81 -2.60
C LYS A 37 -10.42 0.67 -2.94
N GLY A 38 -11.00 0.99 -4.09
CA GLY A 38 -11.08 2.33 -4.63
C GLY A 38 -9.99 2.60 -5.67
N ASN A 39 -10.41 3.16 -6.81
CA ASN A 39 -9.52 3.49 -7.92
C ASN A 39 -8.54 4.63 -7.60
N ILE A 40 -8.92 5.54 -6.71
CA ILE A 40 -8.07 6.62 -6.22
C ILE A 40 -7.71 6.29 -4.78
N ARG A 41 -6.42 6.32 -4.46
CA ARG A 41 -5.89 6.07 -3.12
C ARG A 41 -4.96 7.20 -2.70
N VAL A 42 -5.07 7.60 -1.44
CA VAL A 42 -4.25 8.63 -0.81
C VAL A 42 -3.46 8.00 0.33
N PHE A 43 -2.15 7.96 0.17
CA PHE A 43 -1.23 7.50 1.19
C PHE A 43 -0.52 8.70 1.84
N CYS A 44 -0.35 8.67 3.15
CA CYS A 44 0.47 9.64 3.87
C CYS A 44 1.78 8.96 4.28
N ARG A 45 2.94 9.53 3.90
CA ARG A 45 4.25 9.05 4.35
C ARG A 45 5.01 10.17 5.02
N VAL A 46 5.20 10.03 6.34
CA VAL A 46 5.95 11.01 7.12
C VAL A 46 7.43 10.69 7.02
N ARG A 47 8.25 11.65 6.61
CA ARG A 47 9.69 11.43 6.46
C ARG A 47 10.39 11.36 7.84
N PRO A 48 11.45 10.56 7.99
CA PRO A 48 12.33 10.64 9.15
C PRO A 48 13.06 11.99 9.20
N LEU A 49 13.27 12.49 10.43
CA LEU A 49 14.07 13.69 10.67
C LEU A 49 15.54 13.43 10.31
N LEU A 50 16.16 14.39 9.64
CA LEU A 50 17.60 14.40 9.38
C LEU A 50 18.38 14.64 10.69
N PRO A 51 19.66 14.25 10.74
CA PRO A 51 20.51 14.52 11.90
C PRO A 51 20.47 15.98 12.37
N GLU A 52 20.56 16.93 11.44
CA GLU A 52 20.60 18.37 11.74
C GLU A 52 19.26 18.93 12.24
N GLU A 53 18.15 18.23 11.97
CA GLU A 53 16.82 18.58 12.44
C GLU A 53 16.55 18.02 13.83
N ARG A 54 17.09 16.83 14.16
CA ARG A 54 16.99 16.23 15.49
C ARG A 54 17.71 17.06 16.56
N GLU A 55 18.76 17.79 16.18
CA GLU A 55 19.44 18.73 17.06
C GLU A 55 18.59 19.98 17.36
N ARG A 56 17.77 20.41 16.39
CA ARG A 56 16.92 21.61 16.48
C ARG A 56 15.52 21.33 17.03
N GLN A 57 15.01 20.11 16.89
CA GLN A 57 13.67 19.70 17.30
C GLN A 57 13.70 18.40 18.10
N ARG A 58 12.94 18.35 19.20
CA ARG A 58 12.75 17.14 20.03
C ARG A 58 11.76 16.16 19.36
N GLY A 59 12.09 15.67 18.17
CA GLY A 59 11.23 14.75 17.42
C GLY A 59 10.03 15.44 16.76
N LEU A 60 8.94 14.69 16.59
CA LEU A 60 7.68 15.13 15.95
C LEU A 60 6.52 15.19 16.96
N PRO A 61 6.60 15.97 18.05
CA PRO A 61 5.58 15.95 19.11
C PRO A 61 4.22 16.50 18.67
N HIS A 62 4.17 17.19 17.53
CA HIS A 62 2.96 17.73 16.93
C HIS A 62 2.25 16.71 16.03
N LEU A 63 2.83 15.53 15.79
CA LEU A 63 2.18 14.45 15.05
C LEU A 63 1.91 13.28 15.98
N HIS A 64 0.70 12.74 15.89
CA HIS A 64 0.27 11.59 16.68
C HIS A 64 -0.23 10.49 15.76
N PHE A 65 0.38 9.32 15.92
CA PHE A 65 0.07 8.09 15.19
C PHE A 65 -0.61 7.13 16.16
N PRO A 66 -1.91 6.80 15.97
CA PRO A 66 -2.57 5.85 16.85
C PRO A 66 -1.91 4.46 16.70
N PRO A 67 -1.52 3.78 17.80
CA PRO A 67 -0.71 2.54 17.73
C PRO A 67 -1.35 1.37 16.96
N GLN A 68 -2.68 1.36 16.84
CA GLN A 68 -3.44 0.28 16.20
C GLN A 68 -4.20 0.74 14.94
N ASP A 69 -4.01 1.99 14.53
CA ASP A 69 -4.66 2.53 13.34
C ASP A 69 -3.63 3.18 12.43
N ASN A 70 -3.39 2.52 11.31
CA ASN A 70 -2.52 2.98 10.24
C ASN A 70 -3.28 3.76 9.15
N HIS A 71 -4.52 4.19 9.38
CA HIS A 71 -5.29 5.02 8.45
C HIS A 71 -5.38 6.47 8.94
N SER A 72 -5.14 6.73 10.23
CA SER A 72 -5.32 8.04 10.82
C SER A 72 -4.00 8.72 11.21
N LEU A 73 -3.98 10.05 11.05
CA LEU A 73 -2.91 10.92 11.52
C LEU A 73 -3.54 12.13 12.21
N SER A 74 -3.10 12.43 13.43
CA SER A 74 -3.52 13.65 14.12
C SER A 74 -2.36 14.63 14.20
N GLN A 75 -2.61 15.90 13.84
CA GLN A 75 -1.65 16.99 13.99
C GLN A 75 -2.13 17.97 15.07
N VAL A 76 -1.27 18.29 16.03
CA VAL A 76 -1.54 19.32 17.04
C VAL A 76 -0.88 20.62 16.60
N GLY A 77 -1.71 21.60 16.24
CA GLY A 77 -1.31 22.97 15.96
C GLY A 77 -1.51 23.88 17.17
N ARG A 78 -0.88 25.06 17.13
CA ARG A 78 -1.16 26.14 18.09
C ARG A 78 -1.68 27.35 17.32
N GLU A 79 -2.95 27.69 17.50
CA GLU A 79 -3.50 28.97 17.03
C GLU A 79 -4.05 29.74 18.23
N ARG A 80 -3.67 31.02 18.35
CA ARG A 80 -4.22 31.99 19.33
C ARG A 80 -4.45 31.44 20.75
N ARG A 81 -3.45 30.74 21.30
CA ARG A 81 -3.41 30.19 22.68
C ARG A 81 -4.31 28.98 22.97
N ALA A 82 -4.96 28.39 21.96
CA ALA A 82 -5.62 27.09 22.08
C ALA A 82 -4.82 26.01 21.34
N GLU A 83 -4.76 24.81 21.92
CA GLU A 83 -4.30 23.62 21.20
C GLU A 83 -5.41 23.17 20.25
N LEU A 84 -5.12 23.21 18.95
CA LEU A 84 -6.02 22.75 17.89
C LEU A 84 -5.53 21.40 17.40
N ARG A 85 -6.44 20.42 17.40
CA ARG A 85 -6.18 19.09 16.86
C ARG A 85 -6.83 18.97 15.48
N TYR A 86 -6.03 18.60 14.49
CA TYR A 86 -6.48 18.28 13.14
C TYR A 86 -6.37 16.78 12.93
N ASP A 87 -7.49 16.13 12.66
CA ASP A 87 -7.54 14.70 12.39
C ASP A 87 -7.68 14.46 10.88
N PHE A 88 -6.83 13.58 10.35
CA PHE A 88 -6.78 13.20 8.95
C PHE A 88 -6.92 11.70 8.79
N SER A 89 -7.58 11.25 7.71
CA SER A 89 -7.76 9.85 7.37
C SER A 89 -7.29 9.57 5.95
N PHE A 90 -6.64 8.43 5.76
CA PHE A 90 -5.94 8.02 4.55
C PHE A 90 -6.14 6.52 4.31
N ASP A 91 -5.83 6.03 3.10
CA ASP A 91 -5.79 4.58 2.82
C ASP A 91 -4.68 3.88 3.60
N ARG A 92 -3.58 4.59 3.87
CA ARG A 92 -2.52 4.17 4.80
C ARG A 92 -1.62 5.35 5.18
N VAL A 93 -1.16 5.35 6.42
CA VAL A 93 -0.21 6.27 7.03
C VAL A 93 1.06 5.50 7.36
N PHE A 94 2.17 5.94 6.80
CA PHE A 94 3.50 5.41 7.04
C PHE A 94 4.25 6.34 8.00
N PRO A 95 4.58 5.90 9.22
CA PRO A 95 5.31 6.71 10.18
C PRO A 95 6.77 6.93 9.74
N PRO A 96 7.50 7.83 10.40
CA PRO A 96 8.91 8.12 10.09
C PRO A 96 9.84 6.91 10.01
N GLY A 97 9.54 5.84 10.76
CA GLY A 97 10.30 4.61 10.78
C GLY A 97 9.96 3.59 9.69
N ALA A 98 8.95 3.87 8.84
CA ALA A 98 8.55 2.95 7.78
C ALA A 98 9.64 2.79 6.71
N SER A 99 9.92 1.54 6.36
CA SER A 99 10.91 1.19 5.33
C SER A 99 10.42 1.51 3.91
N GLN A 100 11.30 1.49 2.92
CA GLN A 100 10.91 1.74 1.53
C GLN A 100 10.15 0.57 0.90
N GLN A 101 10.31 -0.63 1.46
CA GLN A 101 9.63 -1.85 1.03
C GLN A 101 8.20 -1.94 1.55
N GLU A 102 7.89 -1.22 2.64
CA GLU A 102 6.53 -1.05 3.15
C GLU A 102 5.72 -0.02 2.34
#